data_AF-A0A9N9E4N5-F1
#
_entry.id   AF-A0A9N9E4N5-F1
#
_cell.length_a   1.000
_cell.length_b   1.000
_cell.length_c   1.000
_cell.angle_alpha   90.00
_cell.angle_beta   90.00
_cell.angle_gamma   90.00
#
_symmetry.space_group_name_H-M   'P 1'
#
loop_
_entity.id
_entity.type
_entity.pdbx_description
1 polymer ?
#
loop_
_entity_poly.entity_id
_entity_poly.type
_entity_poly.pdbx_seq_one_letter_code
_entity_poly.pdbx_strand_id
1 'polypeptide(L)'
;LAKGTYSTVTFDKDVFTKGSPNSVKAMELIVWFLFKKLDDSLTTAKFTCWPILDLPSSLQFRTVAYKWLDQLKKDGYLGNTDIVLRRTLFDECQGESRWKNLAEKLSSHLYDVIDRNNELEKRIHEFHKGKHINGREKVTVEQLSFKRIKQLEDARFIWNSCLSWIRENQNNIGDYDTNKYRLNGQDISLQVPEIMMNMWEDQFQKERISPWQCGRLDLISLLKLWRFALQTLNDKITKPKTIQHQDLESESLSSTIKKLEEHLIEQKRQIKSLSMLNNSLRMRLNEINESVRLLKNDQK
;
A
#
# COMPACT_ATOMS: atom_id res chain seq x y z
N LEU A 1 -28.10 10.71 5.92
CA LEU A 1 -28.86 11.98 6.01
C LEU A 1 -29.87 11.84 7.14
N ALA A 2 -29.85 12.76 8.09
CA ALA A 2 -30.36 12.61 9.45
C ALA A 2 -31.87 12.32 9.52
N LYS A 3 -32.28 11.27 10.25
CA LYS A 3 -33.67 11.02 10.66
C LYS A 3 -33.86 11.58 12.09
N GLY A 4 -34.87 12.41 12.32
CA GLY A 4 -35.20 12.99 13.64
C GLY A 4 -35.22 14.53 13.67
N THR A 5 -34.74 15.15 14.75
CA THR A 5 -34.76 16.60 15.10
C THR A 5 -34.39 17.60 14.00
N TYR A 6 -33.72 17.13 12.95
CA TYR A 6 -33.23 17.87 11.80
C TYR A 6 -34.06 17.71 10.52
N SER A 7 -35.10 16.88 10.53
CA SER A 7 -35.98 16.65 9.36
C SER A 7 -36.81 17.87 8.97
N THR A 8 -36.99 18.82 9.89
CA THR A 8 -37.75 20.06 9.68
C THR A 8 -36.87 21.24 9.24
N VAL A 9 -35.56 21.03 9.05
CA VAL A 9 -34.64 22.09 8.62
C VAL A 9 -34.76 22.27 7.11
N THR A 10 -35.22 23.44 6.69
CA THR A 10 -35.22 23.88 5.29
C THR A 10 -33.99 24.74 5.04
N PHE A 11 -33.19 24.39 4.04
CA PHE A 11 -32.07 25.21 3.56
C PHE A 11 -32.57 26.14 2.46
N ASP A 12 -33.18 27.26 2.86
CA ASP A 12 -33.55 28.36 1.96
C ASP A 12 -32.50 29.50 2.01
N LYS A 13 -32.66 30.50 1.14
CA LYS A 13 -31.75 31.66 1.10
C LYS A 13 -31.77 32.45 2.42
N ASP A 14 -32.83 32.30 3.20
CA ASP A 14 -33.10 33.07 4.40
C ASP A 14 -32.73 32.32 5.69
N VAL A 15 -32.06 31.16 5.59
CA VAL A 15 -31.81 30.26 6.73
C VAL A 15 -30.98 30.92 7.85
N PHE A 16 -30.17 31.94 7.52
CA PHE A 16 -29.38 32.74 8.46
C PHE A 16 -29.90 34.18 8.64
N THR A 17 -31.12 34.46 8.17
CA THR A 17 -31.78 35.74 8.43
C THR A 17 -32.26 35.82 9.88
N LYS A 18 -32.28 37.05 10.40
CA LYS A 18 -32.63 37.30 11.81
C LYS A 18 -34.07 36.89 12.08
N GLY A 19 -34.29 36.00 13.05
CA GLY A 19 -35.62 35.52 13.45
C GLY A 19 -36.01 34.16 12.86
N SER A 20 -35.17 33.53 12.04
CA SER A 20 -35.42 32.17 11.55
C SER A 20 -35.28 31.13 12.67
N PRO A 21 -36.33 30.32 12.95
CA PRO A 21 -36.31 29.33 14.03
C PRO A 21 -35.39 28.14 13.74
N ASN A 22 -34.96 27.97 12.49
CA ASN A 22 -34.14 26.84 12.04
C ASN A 22 -32.64 27.16 11.91
N SER A 23 -32.24 28.43 12.09
CA SER A 23 -30.87 28.91 11.87
C SER A 23 -29.81 28.14 12.65
N VAL A 24 -30.06 27.86 13.93
CA VAL A 24 -29.13 27.11 14.80
C VAL A 24 -28.97 25.66 14.35
N LYS A 25 -30.09 24.98 14.05
CA LYS A 25 -30.06 23.59 13.57
C LYS A 25 -29.39 23.46 12.20
N ALA A 26 -29.63 24.44 11.32
CA ALA A 26 -28.98 24.51 10.02
C ALA A 26 -27.47 24.70 10.16
N MET A 27 -27.03 25.60 11.05
CA MET A 27 -25.62 25.80 11.40
C MET A 27 -25.00 24.51 11.92
N GLU A 28 -25.64 23.83 12.87
CA GLU A 28 -25.13 22.59 13.47
C GLU A 28 -24.90 21.50 12.40
N LEU A 29 -25.85 21.34 11.47
CA LEU A 29 -25.72 20.42 10.34
C LEU A 29 -24.60 20.80 9.39
N ILE A 30 -24.51 22.08 9.02
CA ILE A 30 -23.49 22.57 8.09
C ILE A 30 -22.11 22.38 8.71
N VAL A 31 -21.91 22.82 9.95
CA VAL A 31 -20.64 22.70 10.66
C VAL A 31 -20.24 21.24 10.84
N TRP A 32 -21.17 20.36 11.23
CA TRP A 32 -20.92 18.92 11.31
C TRP A 32 -20.49 18.35 9.96
N PHE A 33 -21.20 18.69 8.88
CA PHE A 33 -20.88 18.23 7.54
C PHE A 33 -19.49 18.69 7.09
N LEU A 34 -19.17 19.96 7.30
CA LEU A 34 -17.88 20.56 6.92
C LEU A 34 -16.73 19.90 7.69
N PHE A 35 -16.85 19.74 9.01
CA PHE A 35 -15.82 19.07 9.80
C PHE A 35 -15.67 17.59 9.43
N LYS A 36 -16.78 16.88 9.23
CA LYS A 36 -16.75 15.49 8.80
C LYS A 36 -16.07 15.31 7.43
N LYS A 37 -16.21 16.29 6.53
CA LYS A 37 -15.50 16.33 5.25
C LYS A 37 -14.03 16.70 5.39
N LEU A 38 -13.67 17.50 6.40
CA LEU A 38 -12.28 17.85 6.69
C LEU A 38 -11.52 16.66 7.25
N ASP A 39 -12.07 16.00 8.26
CA ASP A 39 -11.50 14.83 8.92
C ASP A 39 -12.60 14.06 9.67
N ASP A 40 -13.08 12.96 9.11
CA ASP A 40 -14.17 12.16 9.69
C ASP A 40 -13.78 11.53 11.03
N SER A 41 -12.52 11.08 11.16
CA SER A 41 -12.02 10.42 12.35
C SER A 41 -11.94 11.39 13.52
N LEU A 42 -11.27 12.53 13.30
CA LEU A 42 -11.11 13.57 14.32
C LEU A 42 -12.45 14.22 14.68
N THR A 43 -13.34 14.40 13.71
CA THR A 43 -14.68 14.95 13.95
C THR A 43 -15.49 14.04 14.87
N THR A 44 -15.52 12.74 14.57
CA THR A 44 -16.26 11.76 15.38
C THR A 44 -15.68 11.65 16.78
N ALA A 45 -14.36 11.79 16.94
CA ALA A 45 -13.70 11.81 18.25
C ALA A 45 -13.98 13.08 19.06
N LYS A 46 -13.98 14.27 18.43
CA LYS A 46 -14.15 15.56 19.12
C LYS A 46 -15.60 15.87 19.49
N PHE A 47 -16.54 15.52 18.62
CA PHE A 47 -17.95 15.84 18.78
C PHE A 47 -18.73 14.67 19.36
N THR A 48 -18.41 14.29 20.60
CA THR A 48 -19.12 13.25 21.35
C THR A 48 -20.59 13.60 21.62
N CYS A 49 -20.95 14.88 21.47
CA CYS A 49 -22.30 15.41 21.60
C CYS A 49 -23.16 15.27 20.32
N TRP A 50 -22.66 14.58 19.30
CA TRP A 50 -23.41 14.27 18.08
C TRP A 50 -23.97 12.84 18.13
N PRO A 51 -25.26 12.60 17.82
CA PRO A 51 -26.26 13.56 17.34
C PRO A 51 -26.84 14.44 18.47
N ILE A 52 -27.17 15.69 18.13
CA ILE A 52 -27.75 16.63 19.09
C ILE A 52 -29.23 16.29 19.30
N LEU A 53 -29.57 15.88 20.52
CA LEU A 53 -30.94 15.49 20.91
C LEU A 53 -31.57 16.46 21.92
N ASP A 54 -30.74 17.21 22.66
CA ASP A 54 -31.15 18.11 23.73
C ASP A 54 -30.34 19.43 23.74
N LEU A 55 -30.81 20.40 24.53
CA LEU A 55 -30.19 21.72 24.65
C LEU A 55 -28.74 21.67 25.21
N PRO A 56 -28.42 20.83 26.22
CA PRO A 56 -27.04 20.65 26.68
C PRO A 56 -26.09 20.18 25.57
N SER A 57 -26.49 19.18 24.77
CA SER A 57 -25.66 18.70 23.66
C SER A 57 -25.48 19.77 22.58
N SER A 58 -26.50 20.61 22.33
CA SER A 58 -26.38 21.76 21.41
C SER A 58 -25.38 22.81 21.90
N LEU A 59 -25.41 23.14 23.19
CA LEU A 59 -24.46 24.08 23.80
C LEU A 59 -23.03 23.53 23.77
N GLN A 60 -22.86 22.24 24.06
CA GLN A 60 -21.58 21.56 23.97
C GLN A 60 -21.07 21.55 22.53
N PHE A 61 -21.92 21.20 21.57
CA PHE A 61 -21.59 21.19 20.15
C PHE A 61 -21.07 22.55 19.68
N ARG A 62 -21.82 23.62 19.99
CA ARG A 62 -21.42 25.01 19.65
C ARG A 62 -20.08 25.39 20.27
N THR A 63 -19.84 24.98 21.51
CA THR A 63 -18.58 25.25 22.21
C THR A 63 -17.40 24.50 21.56
N VAL A 64 -17.59 23.23 21.21
CA VAL A 64 -16.56 22.42 20.53
C VAL A 64 -16.28 22.97 19.13
N ALA A 65 -17.33 23.31 18.37
CA ALA A 65 -17.22 23.91 17.05
C ALA A 65 -16.45 25.24 17.08
N TYR A 66 -16.81 26.14 17.99
CA TYR A 66 -16.11 27.41 18.17
C TYR A 66 -14.62 27.19 18.50
N LYS A 67 -14.30 26.34 19.48
CA LYS A 67 -12.92 26.06 19.87
C LYS A 67 -12.11 25.48 18.72
N TRP A 68 -12.69 24.57 17.95
CA TRP A 68 -11.98 23.95 16.84
C TRP A 68 -11.77 24.94 15.69
N LEU A 69 -12.75 25.80 15.38
CA LEU A 69 -12.57 26.87 14.39
C LEU A 69 -11.55 27.93 14.84
N ASP A 70 -11.54 28.29 16.13
CA ASP A 70 -10.54 29.20 16.68
C ASP A 70 -9.12 28.61 16.59
N GLN A 71 -8.98 27.30 16.83
CA GLN A 71 -7.73 26.59 16.62
C GLN A 71 -7.31 26.60 15.14
N LEU A 72 -8.22 26.26 14.21
CA LEU A 72 -7.93 26.31 12.78
C LEU A 72 -7.54 27.71 12.30
N LYS A 73 -8.10 28.76 12.90
CA LYS A 73 -7.70 30.15 12.64
C LYS A 73 -6.27 30.41 13.12
N LYS A 74 -5.94 30.01 14.35
CA LYS A 74 -4.60 30.18 14.94
C LYS A 74 -3.53 29.41 14.17
N ASP A 75 -3.87 28.24 13.69
CA ASP A 75 -2.97 27.39 12.89
C ASP A 75 -2.81 27.90 11.44
N GLY A 76 -3.49 28.99 11.08
CA GLY A 76 -3.35 29.65 9.77
C GLY A 76 -4.16 29.02 8.63
N TYR A 77 -4.96 27.98 8.91
CA TYR A 77 -5.72 27.26 7.89
C TYR A 77 -6.86 28.08 7.28
N LEU A 78 -7.37 29.08 8.02
CA LEU A 78 -8.40 30.02 7.54
C LEU A 78 -7.82 31.29 6.89
N GLY A 79 -6.51 31.30 6.62
CA GLY A 79 -5.74 32.46 6.14
C GLY A 79 -5.65 33.60 7.17
N ASN A 80 -4.84 34.63 6.87
CA ASN A 80 -4.78 35.88 7.65
C ASN A 80 -6.05 36.72 7.43
N THR A 81 -7.19 36.15 7.80
CA THR A 81 -8.48 36.72 7.50
C THR A 81 -9.03 37.49 8.69
N ASP A 82 -9.64 38.64 8.43
CA ASP A 82 -10.36 39.49 9.38
C ASP A 82 -11.67 38.84 9.90
N ILE A 83 -11.72 37.49 9.95
CA ILE A 83 -12.87 36.78 10.51
C ILE A 83 -12.83 36.96 12.02
N VAL A 84 -13.77 37.73 12.54
CA VAL A 84 -13.99 37.87 13.98
C VAL A 84 -14.82 36.68 14.47
N LEU A 85 -14.13 35.61 14.91
CA LEU A 85 -14.78 34.48 15.57
C LEU A 85 -15.19 34.88 16.99
N ARG A 86 -16.50 35.01 17.23
CA ARG A 86 -17.08 35.19 18.56
C ARG A 86 -17.97 34.01 18.90
N ARG A 87 -18.01 33.64 20.18
CA ARG A 87 -18.92 32.60 20.67
C ARG A 87 -20.39 32.90 20.31
N THR A 88 -20.76 34.18 20.37
CA THR A 88 -22.09 34.67 19.99
C THR A 88 -22.47 34.40 18.53
N LEU A 89 -21.49 34.19 17.64
CA LEU A 89 -21.76 33.78 16.25
C LEU A 89 -22.51 32.45 16.22
N PHE A 90 -22.12 31.50 17.08
CA PHE A 90 -22.74 30.18 17.22
C PHE A 90 -23.99 30.23 18.11
N ASP A 91 -24.01 31.11 19.10
CA ASP A 91 -25.12 31.17 20.06
C ASP A 91 -26.36 31.84 19.46
N GLU A 92 -26.19 32.93 18.71
CA GLU A 92 -27.30 33.69 18.13
C GLU A 92 -27.56 33.32 16.67
N CYS A 93 -26.59 32.76 15.95
CA CYS A 93 -26.67 32.49 14.51
C CYS A 93 -27.17 33.69 13.67
N GLN A 94 -26.97 34.92 14.18
CA GLN A 94 -27.43 36.16 13.56
C GLN A 94 -26.34 36.82 12.73
N GLY A 95 -26.68 37.21 11.50
CA GLY A 95 -25.81 37.93 10.59
C GLY A 95 -25.40 37.08 9.40
N GLU A 96 -26.28 37.06 8.39
CA GLU A 96 -26.11 36.37 7.11
C GLU A 96 -24.72 36.60 6.50
N SER A 97 -24.23 37.83 6.51
CA SER A 97 -22.91 38.19 5.95
C SER A 97 -21.73 37.58 6.71
N ARG A 98 -21.83 37.37 8.03
CA ARG A 98 -20.76 36.77 8.85
C ARG A 98 -20.70 35.27 8.66
N TRP A 99 -21.86 34.63 8.67
CA TRP A 99 -21.98 33.19 8.44
C TRP A 99 -21.62 32.81 7.01
N LYS A 100 -22.05 33.61 6.03
CA LYS A 100 -21.69 33.45 4.62
C LYS A 100 -20.17 33.53 4.43
N ASN A 101 -19.51 34.57 4.98
CA ASN A 101 -18.06 34.72 4.88
C ASN A 101 -17.29 33.56 5.55
N LEU A 102 -17.75 33.11 6.73
CA LEU A 102 -17.17 31.93 7.40
C LEU A 102 -17.35 30.66 6.57
N ALA A 103 -18.55 30.42 6.05
CA ALA A 103 -18.88 29.24 5.25
C ALA A 103 -18.11 29.23 3.92
N GLU A 104 -17.99 30.36 3.24
CA GLU A 104 -17.22 30.52 2.00
C GLU A 104 -15.75 30.18 2.22
N LYS A 105 -15.14 30.69 3.30
CA LYS A 105 -13.72 30.43 3.60
C LYS A 105 -13.45 29.00 4.05
N LEU A 106 -14.31 28.44 4.90
CA LEU A 106 -14.22 27.03 5.27
C LEU A 106 -14.40 26.12 4.05
N SER A 107 -15.33 26.46 3.15
CA SER A 107 -15.52 25.72 1.90
C SER A 107 -14.28 25.83 1.00
N SER A 108 -13.70 27.01 0.86
CA SER A 108 -12.45 27.20 0.11
C SER A 108 -11.32 26.35 0.67
N HIS A 109 -11.13 26.34 2.00
CA HIS A 109 -10.13 25.51 2.65
C HIS A 109 -10.39 24.01 2.43
N LEU A 110 -11.65 23.58 2.52
CA LEU A 110 -12.02 22.20 2.22
C LEU A 110 -11.71 21.82 0.77
N TYR A 111 -11.98 22.71 -0.20
CA TYR A 111 -11.60 22.47 -1.59
C TYR A 111 -10.10 22.32 -1.75
N ASP A 112 -9.29 23.17 -1.11
CA ASP A 112 -7.82 23.05 -1.15
C ASP A 112 -7.33 21.72 -0.55
N VAL A 113 -7.93 21.29 0.58
CA VAL A 113 -7.59 20.03 1.23
C VAL A 113 -7.99 18.83 0.36
N ILE A 114 -9.18 18.87 -0.25
CA ILE A 114 -9.65 17.82 -1.15
C ILE A 114 -8.76 17.74 -2.39
N ASP A 115 -8.40 18.87 -2.99
CA ASP A 115 -7.52 18.91 -4.16
C ASP A 115 -6.13 18.34 -3.84
N ARG A 116 -5.54 18.72 -2.71
CA ARG A 116 -4.29 18.12 -2.22
C ARG A 116 -4.43 16.63 -1.96
N ASN A 117 -5.54 16.17 -1.39
CA ASN A 117 -5.76 14.75 -1.16
C ASN A 117 -5.86 13.98 -2.48
N ASN A 118 -6.58 14.50 -3.47
CA ASN A 118 -6.67 13.91 -4.80
C ASN A 118 -5.30 13.86 -5.51
N GLU A 119 -4.51 14.92 -5.40
CA GLU A 119 -3.14 14.97 -5.93
C GLU A 119 -2.23 13.95 -5.22
N LEU A 120 -2.35 13.81 -3.90
CA LEU A 120 -1.63 12.78 -3.15
C LEU A 120 -2.06 11.37 -3.55
N GLU A 121 -3.37 11.13 -3.71
CA GLU A 121 -3.89 9.85 -4.21
C GLU A 121 -3.37 9.54 -5.62
N LYS A 122 -3.30 10.55 -6.49
CA LYS A 122 -2.71 10.42 -7.82
C LYS A 122 -1.22 10.07 -7.74
N ARG A 123 -0.45 10.75 -6.89
CA ARG A 123 0.98 10.42 -6.67
C ARG A 123 1.17 9.03 -6.09
N ILE A 124 0.30 8.61 -5.17
CA ILE A 124 0.27 7.24 -4.65
C ILE A 124 0.00 6.28 -5.81
N HIS A 125 -1.00 6.54 -6.65
CA HIS A 125 -1.32 5.70 -7.80
C HIS A 125 -0.15 5.63 -8.80
N GLU A 126 0.48 6.75 -9.11
CA GLU A 126 1.66 6.84 -9.98
C GLU A 126 2.87 6.10 -9.38
N PHE A 127 3.09 6.21 -8.07
CA PHE A 127 4.12 5.46 -7.36
C PHE A 127 3.88 3.95 -7.44
N HIS A 128 2.62 3.51 -7.29
CA HIS A 128 2.25 2.09 -7.47
C HIS A 128 2.34 1.65 -8.94
N LYS A 129 2.04 2.53 -9.90
CA LYS A 129 2.22 2.29 -11.34
C LYS A 129 3.70 2.22 -11.73
N GLY A 130 4.58 3.00 -11.10
CA GLY A 130 6.03 2.95 -11.28
C GLY A 130 6.67 1.65 -10.77
N LYS A 131 6.04 0.97 -9.80
CA LYS A 131 6.42 -0.39 -9.38
C LYS A 131 5.88 -1.50 -10.29
N HIS A 132 5.01 -1.18 -11.24
CA HIS A 132 4.53 -2.13 -12.26
C HIS A 132 5.48 -2.29 -13.45
N ILE A 133 6.68 -1.68 -13.41
CA ILE A 133 7.73 -1.94 -14.39
C ILE A 133 8.37 -3.29 -14.05
N ASN A 134 8.13 -4.26 -14.92
CA ASN A 134 8.70 -5.62 -15.01
C ASN A 134 8.02 -6.71 -14.17
N GLY A 135 6.91 -7.23 -14.71
CA GLY A 135 6.72 -8.69 -14.87
C GLY A 135 6.66 -9.55 -13.62
N ARG A 136 6.34 -8.99 -12.44
CA ARG A 136 5.95 -9.81 -11.29
C ARG A 136 4.44 -9.81 -11.15
N GLU A 137 3.88 -11.01 -11.11
CA GLU A 137 2.51 -11.30 -10.69
C GLU A 137 2.11 -10.44 -9.49
N LYS A 138 0.81 -10.13 -9.40
CA LYS A 138 0.20 -9.40 -8.28
C LYS A 138 0.50 -10.13 -6.95
N VAL A 139 1.63 -9.82 -6.32
CA VAL A 139 1.96 -10.31 -4.99
C VAL A 139 1.29 -9.37 -3.98
N THR A 140 0.28 -9.88 -3.27
CA THR A 140 -0.46 -9.14 -2.24
C THR A 140 0.47 -8.71 -1.10
N VAL A 141 0.14 -7.63 -0.37
CA VAL A 141 0.94 -7.13 0.77
C VAL A 141 1.22 -8.25 1.79
N GLU A 142 0.25 -9.13 2.01
CA GLU A 142 0.35 -10.32 2.88
C GLU A 142 1.38 -11.35 2.39
N GLN A 143 1.50 -11.52 1.07
CA GLN A 143 2.48 -12.43 0.47
C GLN A 143 3.90 -11.82 0.50
N LEU A 144 4.03 -10.51 0.38
CA LEU A 144 5.30 -9.81 0.58
C LEU A 144 5.74 -9.86 2.05
N SER A 145 4.82 -9.67 3.01
CA SER A 145 5.14 -9.82 4.43
C SER A 145 5.52 -11.25 4.76
N PHE A 146 4.81 -12.24 4.22
CA PHE A 146 5.15 -13.65 4.41
C PHE A 146 6.54 -13.98 3.85
N LYS A 147 6.86 -13.49 2.65
CA LYS A 147 8.18 -13.69 2.04
C LYS A 147 9.30 -13.02 2.84
N ARG A 148 9.05 -11.83 3.40
CA ARG A 148 10.00 -11.12 4.28
C ARG A 148 10.21 -11.86 5.59
N ILE A 149 9.14 -12.38 6.21
CA ILE A 149 9.22 -13.16 7.44
C ILE A 149 10.02 -14.43 7.20
N LYS A 150 9.74 -15.15 6.11
CA LYS A 150 10.50 -16.34 5.72
C LYS A 150 11.99 -16.05 5.53
N GLN A 151 12.34 -14.97 4.85
CA GLN A 151 13.75 -14.56 4.69
C GLN A 151 14.43 -14.23 6.03
N LEU A 152 13.71 -13.62 6.96
CA LEU A 152 14.22 -13.34 8.31
C LEU A 152 14.40 -14.62 9.13
N GLU A 153 13.50 -15.59 8.97
CA GLU A 153 13.61 -16.91 9.61
C GLU A 153 14.80 -17.70 9.07
N ASP A 154 15.01 -17.70 7.75
CA ASP A 154 16.18 -18.32 7.11
C ASP A 154 17.49 -17.70 7.63
N ALA A 155 17.54 -16.36 7.73
CA ALA A 155 18.70 -15.65 8.27
C ALA A 155 18.93 -15.98 9.76
N ARG A 156 17.87 -16.06 10.57
CA ARG A 156 17.94 -16.47 11.98
C ARG A 156 18.41 -17.90 12.13
N PHE A 157 17.95 -18.80 11.26
CA PHE A 157 18.38 -20.20 11.26
C PHE A 157 19.89 -20.31 10.97
N ILE A 158 20.39 -19.61 9.95
CA ILE A 158 21.83 -19.57 9.64
C ILE A 158 22.61 -18.99 10.82
N TRP A 159 22.16 -17.87 11.39
CA TRP A 159 22.80 -17.24 12.53
C TRP A 159 22.89 -18.18 13.75
N ASN A 160 21.80 -18.86 14.07
CA ASN A 160 21.77 -19.82 15.18
C ASN A 160 22.66 -21.04 14.90
N SER A 161 22.76 -21.47 13.63
CA SER A 161 23.67 -22.54 13.22
C SER A 161 25.13 -22.12 13.41
N CYS A 162 25.49 -20.88 13.04
CA CYS A 162 26.81 -20.32 13.32
C CYS A 162 27.10 -20.21 14.81
N LEU A 163 26.14 -19.74 15.62
CA LEU A 163 26.32 -19.66 17.08
C LEU A 163 26.45 -21.04 17.74
N SER A 164 25.70 -22.04 17.25
CA SER A 164 25.83 -23.43 17.69
C SER A 164 27.22 -23.97 17.37
N TRP A 165 27.69 -23.76 16.13
CA TRP A 165 29.03 -24.15 15.72
C TRP A 165 30.12 -23.49 16.56
N ILE A 166 29.98 -22.19 16.89
CA ILE A 166 30.93 -21.48 17.76
C ILE A 166 30.95 -22.10 19.15
N ARG A 167 29.78 -22.37 19.75
CA ARG A 167 29.67 -23.00 21.08
C ARG A 167 30.25 -24.41 21.11
N GLU A 168 29.98 -25.19 20.09
CA GLU A 168 30.48 -26.57 19.97
C GLU A 168 32.00 -26.61 19.75
N ASN A 169 32.55 -25.58 19.11
CA ASN A 169 33.99 -25.41 18.91
C ASN A 169 34.67 -24.54 19.98
N GLN A 170 33.98 -24.09 21.03
CA GLN A 170 34.59 -23.30 22.10
C GLN A 170 35.76 -24.03 22.76
N ASN A 171 35.71 -25.36 22.86
CA ASN A 171 36.79 -26.17 23.42
C ASN A 171 38.02 -26.29 22.49
N ASN A 172 37.85 -26.03 21.18
CA ASN A 172 38.93 -26.00 20.19
C ASN A 172 39.51 -24.58 20.02
N ILE A 173 38.74 -23.55 20.41
CA ILE A 173 39.18 -22.15 20.46
C ILE A 173 39.78 -21.93 21.85
N GLY A 174 40.97 -22.50 22.05
CA GLY A 174 41.64 -22.61 23.34
C GLY A 174 41.87 -21.30 24.08
N ASP A 175 42.05 -21.49 25.39
CA ASP A 175 42.45 -20.52 26.41
C ASP A 175 43.62 -19.65 25.94
N TYR A 176 43.40 -18.33 25.90
CA TYR A 176 44.36 -17.34 25.42
C TYR A 176 45.32 -16.91 26.53
N ASP A 177 46.05 -17.87 27.10
CA ASP A 177 47.21 -17.50 27.89
C ASP A 177 48.43 -18.36 27.57
N THR A 178 49.54 -17.67 27.32
CA THR A 178 50.93 -18.16 27.09
C THR A 178 51.39 -18.55 25.66
N ASN A 179 52.06 -17.58 25.05
CA ASN A 179 53.34 -17.66 24.31
C ASN A 179 53.47 -18.13 22.82
N LYS A 180 53.87 -17.12 22.01
CA LYS A 180 54.95 -17.08 20.99
C LYS A 180 54.81 -17.87 19.67
N TYR A 181 54.27 -17.17 18.65
CA TYR A 181 54.69 -17.22 17.23
C TYR A 181 54.88 -18.59 16.55
N ARG A 182 53.97 -19.55 16.73
CA ARG A 182 53.84 -20.69 15.81
C ARG A 182 52.37 -20.99 15.52
N LEU A 183 51.89 -20.55 14.37
CA LEU A 183 50.68 -21.12 13.75
C LEU A 183 51.07 -22.50 13.18
N ASN A 184 51.04 -23.55 14.00
CA ASN A 184 51.13 -24.92 13.49
C ASN A 184 49.79 -25.27 12.82
N GLY A 185 49.68 -25.02 11.51
CA GLY A 185 48.51 -25.36 10.69
C GLY A 185 48.40 -26.85 10.33
N GLN A 186 48.80 -27.74 11.25
CA GLN A 186 48.80 -29.19 11.01
C GLN A 186 47.45 -29.83 11.39
N ASP A 187 46.71 -29.21 12.32
CA ASP A 187 45.41 -29.70 12.82
C ASP A 187 44.18 -28.96 12.27
N ILE A 188 44.37 -27.95 11.41
CA ILE A 188 43.23 -27.24 10.80
C ILE A 188 42.75 -28.05 9.59
N SER A 189 41.80 -28.94 9.82
CA SER A 189 41.04 -29.64 8.77
C SER A 189 40.16 -28.63 8.03
N LEU A 190 40.72 -27.96 7.03
CA LEU A 190 39.98 -27.09 6.12
C LEU A 190 39.19 -27.97 5.14
N GLN A 191 38.00 -28.37 5.53
CA GLN A 191 37.03 -28.97 4.63
C GLN A 191 36.31 -27.86 3.87
N VAL A 192 36.72 -27.64 2.61
CA VAL A 192 35.98 -26.78 1.69
C VAL A 192 34.77 -27.59 1.18
N PRO A 193 33.52 -27.14 1.42
CA PRO A 193 32.34 -27.83 0.94
C PRO A 193 32.37 -28.04 -0.58
N GLU A 194 31.95 -29.22 -1.04
CA GLU A 194 32.01 -29.63 -2.45
C GLU A 194 31.33 -28.65 -3.41
N ILE A 195 30.24 -28.01 -2.96
CA ILE A 195 29.54 -26.96 -3.71
C ILE A 195 30.46 -25.76 -3.99
N MET A 196 31.31 -25.37 -3.03
CA MET A 196 32.27 -24.28 -3.20
C MET A 196 33.44 -24.69 -4.09
N MET A 197 33.89 -25.95 -4.00
CA MET A 197 34.89 -26.51 -4.93
C MET A 197 34.40 -26.41 -6.38
N ASN A 198 33.18 -26.87 -6.66
CA ASN A 198 32.61 -26.83 -8.00
C ASN A 198 32.36 -25.39 -8.50
N MET A 199 31.92 -24.50 -7.61
CA MET A 199 31.66 -23.09 -7.97
C MET A 199 32.94 -22.30 -8.29
N TRP A 200 34.08 -22.66 -7.73
CA TRP A 200 35.32 -21.90 -7.85
C TRP A 200 36.41 -22.65 -8.63
N GLU A 201 36.09 -23.79 -9.25
CA GLU A 201 37.05 -24.68 -9.91
C GLU A 201 37.94 -23.96 -10.95
N ASP A 202 37.33 -23.11 -11.78
CA ASP A 202 38.06 -22.28 -12.76
C ASP A 202 39.00 -21.24 -12.08
N GLN A 203 38.62 -20.73 -10.91
CA GLN A 203 39.46 -19.79 -10.13
C GLN A 203 40.61 -20.50 -9.42
N PHE A 204 40.39 -21.72 -8.92
CA PHE A 204 41.44 -22.58 -8.37
C PHE A 204 42.52 -22.88 -9.42
N GLN A 205 42.11 -23.18 -10.66
CA GLN A 205 43.01 -23.44 -11.78
C GLN A 205 43.77 -22.18 -12.23
N LYS A 206 43.08 -21.03 -12.33
CA LYS A 206 43.69 -19.75 -12.76
C LYS A 206 44.69 -19.19 -11.75
N GLU A 207 44.37 -19.24 -10.45
CA GLU A 207 45.24 -18.65 -9.40
C GLU A 207 46.19 -19.65 -8.73
N ARG A 208 46.23 -20.91 -9.21
CA ARG A 208 47.04 -22.02 -8.66
C ARG A 208 46.89 -22.16 -7.14
N ILE A 209 45.65 -22.10 -6.66
CA ILE A 209 45.36 -22.17 -5.23
C ILE A 209 45.51 -23.63 -4.82
N SER A 210 46.51 -23.91 -3.99
CA SER A 210 46.70 -25.23 -3.36
C SER A 210 46.67 -24.99 -1.85
N PRO A 211 45.50 -25.14 -1.20
CA PRO A 211 45.36 -24.87 0.23
C PRO A 211 46.38 -25.64 1.08
N TRP A 212 46.82 -26.80 0.57
CA TRP A 212 47.88 -27.61 1.14
C TRP A 212 49.05 -27.71 0.17
N GLN A 213 50.21 -27.18 0.57
CA GLN A 213 51.49 -27.46 -0.08
C GLN A 213 52.40 -28.15 0.93
N CYS A 214 52.89 -29.34 0.59
CA CYS A 214 53.86 -30.11 1.40
C CYS A 214 53.44 -30.32 2.87
N GLY A 215 52.17 -30.64 3.14
CA GLY A 215 51.69 -30.96 4.50
C GLY A 215 51.56 -29.76 5.43
N ARG A 216 51.59 -28.53 4.89
CA ARG A 216 51.33 -27.29 5.63
C ARG A 216 50.30 -26.44 4.89
N LEU A 217 49.49 -25.72 5.64
CA LEU A 217 48.55 -24.74 5.09
C LEU A 217 49.32 -23.55 4.52
N ASP A 218 49.12 -23.28 3.24
CA ASP A 218 49.63 -22.06 2.62
C ASP A 218 48.69 -20.89 2.95
N LEU A 219 49.17 -19.99 3.80
CA LEU A 219 48.45 -18.79 4.23
C LEU A 219 48.08 -17.89 3.04
N ILE A 220 48.86 -17.89 1.97
CA ILE A 220 48.57 -17.11 0.77
C ILE A 220 47.36 -17.70 0.03
N SER A 221 47.34 -19.02 -0.15
CA SER A 221 46.20 -19.74 -0.70
C SER A 221 44.94 -19.58 0.16
N LEU A 222 45.08 -19.53 1.49
CA LEU A 222 43.97 -19.30 2.41
C LEU A 222 43.40 -17.88 2.29
N LEU A 223 44.26 -16.87 2.23
CA LEU A 223 43.83 -15.47 2.08
C LEU A 223 43.17 -15.23 0.72
N LYS A 224 43.64 -15.89 -0.35
CA LYS A 224 42.98 -15.90 -1.65
C LYS A 224 41.59 -16.53 -1.55
N LEU A 225 41.46 -17.68 -0.91
CA LEU A 225 40.17 -18.35 -0.68
C LEU A 225 39.18 -17.46 0.09
N TRP A 226 39.65 -16.79 1.15
CA TRP A 226 38.86 -15.86 1.94
C TRP A 226 38.41 -14.65 1.11
N ARG A 227 39.29 -14.09 0.28
CA ARG A 227 38.94 -13.03 -0.67
C ARG A 227 37.85 -13.48 -1.63
N PHE A 228 37.92 -14.70 -2.15
CA PHE A 228 36.90 -15.25 -3.05
C PHE A 228 35.56 -15.54 -2.37
N ALA A 229 35.60 -16.05 -1.15
CA ALA A 229 34.40 -16.24 -0.34
C ALA A 229 33.71 -14.90 -0.07
N LEU A 230 34.48 -13.87 0.30
CA LEU A 230 33.98 -12.51 0.52
C LEU A 230 33.48 -11.86 -0.77
N GLN A 231 34.16 -12.05 -1.90
CA GLN A 231 33.69 -11.56 -3.19
C GLN A 231 32.40 -12.24 -3.62
N THR A 232 32.28 -13.56 -3.45
CA THR A 232 31.06 -14.32 -3.76
C THR A 232 29.89 -13.87 -2.89
N LEU A 233 30.14 -13.63 -1.59
CA LEU A 233 29.16 -13.06 -0.67
C LEU A 233 28.78 -11.64 -1.10
N ASN A 234 29.77 -10.81 -1.42
CA ASN A 234 29.54 -9.44 -1.83
C ASN A 234 28.78 -9.38 -3.15
N ASP A 235 29.09 -10.19 -4.16
CA ASP A 235 28.34 -10.28 -5.42
C ASP A 235 26.90 -10.74 -5.18
N LYS A 236 26.68 -11.72 -4.28
CA LYS A 236 25.31 -12.15 -3.91
C LYS A 236 24.54 -11.09 -3.13
N ILE A 237 25.22 -10.25 -2.34
CA ILE A 237 24.61 -9.19 -1.50
C ILE A 237 24.39 -7.89 -2.30
N THR A 238 25.35 -7.47 -3.13
CA THR A 238 25.31 -6.22 -3.91
C THR A 238 24.66 -6.39 -5.28
N LYS A 239 24.63 -7.60 -5.85
CA LYS A 239 23.86 -7.94 -7.06
C LYS A 239 22.79 -8.99 -6.73
N PRO A 240 21.68 -8.61 -6.07
CA PRO A 240 20.51 -9.48 -6.01
C PRO A 240 19.95 -9.63 -7.43
N LYS A 241 20.34 -10.69 -8.16
CA LYS A 241 19.88 -11.09 -9.51
C LYS A 241 19.16 -9.95 -10.26
N THR A 242 19.92 -8.99 -10.76
CA THR A 242 19.50 -8.28 -11.97
C THR A 242 19.61 -9.33 -13.07
N ILE A 243 18.46 -9.90 -13.46
CA ILE A 243 18.36 -10.73 -14.65
C ILE A 243 18.79 -9.82 -15.80
N GLN A 244 20.04 -9.96 -16.25
CA GLN A 244 20.42 -9.45 -17.54
C GLN A 244 19.61 -10.26 -18.55
N HIS A 245 18.89 -9.53 -19.39
CA HIS A 245 17.84 -10.01 -20.28
C HIS A 245 18.34 -10.85 -21.48
N GLN A 246 19.52 -11.47 -21.40
CA GLN A 246 20.17 -12.07 -22.57
C GLN A 246 20.36 -13.58 -22.55
N ASP A 247 20.23 -14.28 -21.41
CA ASP A 247 20.50 -15.73 -21.36
C ASP A 247 19.31 -16.62 -20.95
N LEU A 248 18.08 -16.08 -20.95
CA LEU A 248 16.86 -16.84 -20.70
C LEU A 248 15.80 -16.64 -21.79
N GLU A 249 16.23 -16.63 -23.05
CA GLU A 249 15.36 -17.12 -24.14
C GLU A 249 15.17 -18.63 -23.96
N SER A 250 14.46 -19.01 -22.89
CA SER A 250 13.92 -20.34 -22.77
C SER A 250 12.82 -20.46 -23.82
N GLU A 251 13.13 -21.16 -24.89
CA GLU A 251 12.26 -21.63 -25.97
C GLU A 251 10.92 -22.20 -25.44
N SER A 252 10.91 -22.66 -24.18
CA SER A 252 9.74 -23.07 -23.40
C SER A 252 8.74 -21.95 -23.11
N LEU A 253 9.17 -20.74 -22.71
CA LEU A 253 8.25 -19.64 -22.37
C LEU A 253 7.65 -19.00 -23.62
N SER A 254 8.45 -18.80 -24.67
CA SER A 254 7.97 -18.28 -25.97
C SER A 254 6.94 -19.21 -26.61
N SER A 255 7.19 -20.52 -26.60
CA SER A 255 6.22 -21.51 -27.09
C SER A 255 4.95 -21.60 -26.24
N THR A 256 5.06 -21.37 -24.93
CA THR A 256 3.88 -21.34 -24.04
C THR A 256 3.04 -20.09 -24.27
N ILE A 257 3.67 -18.93 -24.45
CA ILE A 257 2.98 -17.67 -24.79
C ILE A 257 2.22 -17.82 -26.11
N LYS A 258 2.87 -18.37 -27.14
CA LYS A 258 2.23 -18.60 -28.44
C LYS A 258 1.00 -19.51 -28.36
N LYS A 259 1.08 -20.61 -27.59
CA LYS A 259 -0.08 -21.49 -27.34
C LYS A 259 -1.22 -20.77 -26.61
N LEU A 260 -0.91 -19.92 -25.65
CA LEU A 260 -1.92 -19.12 -24.94
C LEU A 260 -2.59 -18.10 -25.85
N GLU A 261 -1.83 -17.47 -26.75
CA GLU A 261 -2.38 -16.56 -27.77
C GLU A 261 -3.33 -17.29 -28.73
N GLU A 262 -2.95 -18.47 -29.20
CA GLU A 262 -3.81 -19.32 -30.05
C GLU A 262 -5.12 -19.71 -29.33
N HIS A 263 -5.04 -20.11 -28.06
CA HIS A 263 -6.23 -20.41 -27.24
C HIS A 263 -7.14 -19.20 -27.06
N LEU A 264 -6.58 -18.00 -26.89
CA LEU A 264 -7.34 -16.77 -26.74
C LEU A 264 -8.08 -16.40 -28.04
N ILE A 265 -7.44 -16.60 -29.20
CA ILE A 265 -8.07 -16.41 -30.51
C ILE A 265 -9.26 -17.38 -30.68
N GLU A 266 -9.09 -18.65 -30.32
CA GLU A 266 -10.16 -19.65 -30.44
C GLU A 266 -11.34 -19.33 -29.50
N GLN A 267 -11.08 -18.92 -28.26
CA GLN A 267 -12.15 -18.48 -27.35
C GLN A 267 -12.92 -17.28 -27.88
N LYS A 268 -12.23 -16.28 -28.47
CA LYS A 268 -12.90 -15.15 -29.13
C LYS A 268 -13.79 -15.60 -30.28
N ARG A 269 -13.37 -16.61 -31.05
CA ARG A 269 -14.16 -17.18 -32.15
C ARG A 269 -15.42 -17.88 -31.62
N GLN A 270 -15.30 -18.64 -30.55
CA GLN A 270 -16.44 -19.32 -29.90
C GLN A 270 -17.45 -18.32 -29.30
N ILE A 271 -16.99 -17.26 -28.64
CA ILE A 271 -17.88 -16.21 -28.14
C ILE A 271 -18.65 -15.56 -29.29
N LYS A 272 -17.99 -15.33 -30.43
CA LYS A 272 -18.64 -14.76 -31.62
C LYS A 272 -19.70 -15.71 -32.18
N SER A 273 -19.44 -17.00 -32.28
CA SER A 273 -20.44 -17.97 -32.75
C SER A 273 -21.64 -18.08 -31.80
N LEU A 274 -21.41 -18.11 -30.48
CA LEU A 274 -22.47 -18.09 -29.47
C LEU A 274 -23.32 -16.82 -29.56
N SER A 275 -22.70 -15.66 -29.80
CA SER A 275 -23.44 -14.41 -30.00
C SER A 275 -24.36 -14.45 -31.23
N MET A 276 -23.90 -15.07 -32.33
CA MET A 276 -24.70 -15.26 -33.54
C MET A 276 -25.86 -16.23 -33.29
N LEU A 277 -25.61 -17.33 -32.59
CA LEU A 277 -26.64 -18.29 -32.22
C LEU A 277 -27.71 -17.64 -31.33
N ASN A 278 -27.28 -16.86 -30.32
CA ASN A 278 -28.20 -16.16 -29.44
C ASN A 278 -29.08 -15.16 -30.21
N ASN A 279 -28.51 -14.40 -31.15
CA ASN A 279 -29.27 -13.51 -32.01
C ASN A 279 -30.30 -14.28 -32.87
N SER A 280 -29.91 -15.43 -33.42
CA SER A 280 -30.81 -16.28 -34.21
C SER A 280 -31.97 -16.84 -33.36
N LEU A 281 -31.68 -17.33 -32.15
CA LEU A 281 -32.70 -17.81 -31.23
C LEU A 281 -33.65 -16.69 -30.81
N ARG A 282 -33.13 -15.48 -30.59
CA ARG A 282 -33.93 -14.31 -30.25
C ARG A 282 -34.87 -13.91 -31.40
N MET A 283 -34.41 -14.00 -32.64
CA MET A 283 -35.25 -13.79 -33.82
C MET A 283 -36.38 -14.83 -33.91
N ARG A 284 -36.06 -16.12 -33.77
CA ARG A 284 -37.08 -17.18 -33.76
C ARG A 284 -38.10 -17.03 -32.64
N LEU A 285 -37.67 -16.62 -31.45
CA LEU A 285 -38.58 -16.35 -30.34
C LEU A 285 -39.55 -15.21 -30.66
N ASN A 286 -39.06 -14.15 -31.31
CA ASN A 286 -39.91 -13.04 -31.74
C ASN A 286 -40.90 -13.47 -32.83
N GLU A 287 -40.47 -14.26 -33.81
CA GLU A 287 -41.36 -14.83 -34.85
C GLU A 287 -42.47 -15.70 -34.25
N ILE A 288 -42.12 -16.55 -33.28
CA ILE A 288 -43.10 -17.37 -32.56
C ILE A 288 -44.06 -16.49 -31.76
N ASN A 289 -43.57 -15.47 -31.06
CA ASN A 289 -44.41 -14.56 -30.30
C ASN A 289 -45.39 -13.79 -31.19
N GLU A 290 -44.94 -13.30 -32.35
CA GLU A 290 -45.84 -12.65 -33.32
C GLU A 290 -46.86 -13.63 -33.89
N SER A 291 -46.45 -14.88 -34.20
CA SER A 291 -47.38 -15.92 -34.65
C SER A 291 -48.45 -16.23 -33.60
N VAL A 292 -48.07 -16.36 -32.33
CA VAL A 292 -49.00 -16.57 -31.21
C VAL A 292 -49.94 -15.37 -31.04
N ARG A 293 -49.44 -14.15 -31.22
CA ARG A 293 -50.25 -12.93 -31.15
C ARG A 293 -51.30 -12.87 -32.26
N LEU A 294 -50.93 -13.24 -33.48
CA LEU A 294 -51.85 -13.33 -34.62
C LEU A 294 -52.93 -14.37 -34.36
N LEU A 295 -52.56 -15.59 -33.95
CA LEU A 295 -53.51 -16.65 -33.59
C LEU A 295 -54.49 -16.24 -32.47
N LYS A 296 -54.02 -15.45 -31.50
CA LYS A 296 -54.86 -14.93 -30.41
C LYS A 296 -55.85 -13.86 -30.89
N ASN A 297 -55.51 -13.13 -31.95
CA ASN A 297 -56.41 -12.14 -32.55
C ASN A 297 -57.44 -12.79 -33.49
N ASP A 298 -57.09 -13.90 -34.16
CA ASP A 298 -58.02 -14.66 -35.02
C ASP A 298 -59.07 -15.45 -34.23
N GLN A 299 -58.89 -15.62 -32.91
CA GLN A 299 -59.86 -16.25 -32.00
C GLN A 299 -60.83 -15.26 -31.31
N LYS A 300 -60.82 -13.98 -31.72
CA LYS A 300 -61.72 -12.93 -31.23
C LYS A 300 -62.68 -12.47 -32.32
#